data_AF-A0A7W9CJN2-F1
#
_entry.id   AF-A0A7W9CJN2-F1
#
_cell.length_a   1.000
_cell.length_b   1.000
_cell.length_c   1.000
_cell.angle_alpha   90.00
_cell.angle_beta   90.00
_cell.angle_gamma   90.00
#
_symmetry.space_group_name_H-M   'P 1'
#
loop_
_entity.id
_entity.type
_entity.pdbx_description
1 polymer ?
#
loop_
_entity_poly.entity_id
_entity_poly.type
_entity_poly.pdbx_seq_one_letter_code
_entity_poly.pdbx_strand_id
1 'polypeptide(L)'
;MPSYGDDCTVTDKLSCDQIELSCLCGHRAAPCWGLWSAEMKRTPLRRIQPRMVCQQCGKRQPTIVILSYTSGRIRTVWKWPPSS
;
A
#
# COMPACT_ATOMS: atom_id res chain seq x y z
N MET A 1 -8.97 -14.42 8.49
CA MET A 1 -7.80 -13.72 7.90
C MET A 1 -7.55 -12.48 8.70
N PRO A 2 -6.29 -12.06 8.93
CA PRO A 2 -6.04 -10.77 9.55
C PRO A 2 -6.66 -9.69 8.66
N SER A 3 -7.58 -8.92 9.24
CA SER A 3 -8.14 -7.74 8.60
C SER A 3 -7.19 -6.60 8.90
N TYR A 4 -6.54 -6.05 7.89
CA TYR A 4 -5.79 -4.81 8.05
C TYR A 4 -6.74 -3.67 8.43
N GLY A 5 -6.41 -2.94 9.48
CA GLY A 5 -7.16 -1.76 9.91
C GLY A 5 -6.66 -0.48 9.26
N ASP A 6 -7.35 0.63 9.52
CA ASP A 6 -6.98 1.97 9.05
C ASP A 6 -5.59 2.43 9.53
N ASP A 7 -5.12 1.88 10.65
CA ASP A 7 -3.81 2.16 11.22
C ASP A 7 -2.71 1.22 10.71
N CYS A 8 -3.00 0.41 9.68
CA CYS A 8 -2.03 -0.46 9.03
C CYS A 8 -0.79 0.32 8.60
N THR A 9 0.35 -0.21 8.99
CA THR A 9 1.70 0.23 8.65
C THR A 9 2.36 -0.78 7.72
N VAL A 10 3.53 -0.43 7.20
CA VAL A 10 4.32 -1.34 6.35
C VAL A 10 4.79 -2.57 7.14
N THR A 11 5.01 -2.41 8.46
CA THR A 11 5.51 -3.48 9.32
C THR A 11 4.46 -4.53 9.65
N ASP A 12 3.17 -4.23 9.45
CA ASP A 12 2.08 -5.17 9.70
C ASP A 12 1.91 -6.20 8.56
N LYS A 13 2.58 -6.00 7.42
CA LYS A 13 2.51 -6.91 6.27
C LYS A 13 3.00 -8.32 6.67
N LEU A 14 2.28 -9.36 6.27
CA LEU A 14 2.78 -10.73 6.47
C LEU A 14 3.80 -11.09 5.39
N SER A 15 4.50 -12.22 5.58
CA SER A 15 5.56 -12.68 4.67
C SER A 15 5.09 -12.93 3.23
N CYS A 16 3.81 -13.24 3.03
CA CYS A 16 3.22 -13.50 1.71
C CYS A 16 2.45 -12.29 1.15
N ASP A 17 2.55 -11.13 1.80
CA ASP A 17 1.82 -9.94 1.41
C ASP A 17 2.72 -8.95 0.67
N GLN A 18 2.16 -8.35 -0.37
CA GLN A 18 2.77 -7.31 -1.17
C GLN A 18 1.92 -6.05 -1.09
N ILE A 19 2.59 -4.91 -0.90
CA ILE A 19 1.93 -3.60 -0.95
C ILE A 19 2.19 -2.98 -2.33
N GLU A 20 1.12 -2.58 -3.03
CA GLU A 20 1.14 -1.92 -4.33
C GLU A 20 0.53 -0.50 -4.21
N LEU A 21 1.12 0.45 -4.92
CA LEU A 21 0.57 1.79 -5.14
C LEU A 21 0.00 1.86 -6.56
N SER A 22 -1.26 2.27 -6.70
CA SER A 22 -1.92 2.47 -7.99
C SER A 22 -2.38 3.92 -8.14
N CYS A 23 -1.95 4.58 -9.21
CA CYS A 23 -2.41 5.91 -9.58
C CYS A 23 -3.64 5.86 -10.50
N LEU A 24 -4.44 6.92 -10.51
CA LEU A 24 -5.57 7.09 -11.44
C LEU A 24 -5.16 7.11 -12.92
N CYS A 25 -3.90 7.40 -13.24
CA CYS A 25 -3.39 7.31 -14.61
C CYS A 25 -3.08 5.87 -15.06
N GLY A 26 -3.28 4.86 -14.20
CA GLY A 26 -2.95 3.46 -14.47
C GLY A 26 -1.53 3.06 -14.08
N HIS A 27 -0.66 4.00 -13.70
CA HIS A 27 0.67 3.68 -13.20
C HIS A 27 0.61 2.91 -11.88
N ARG A 28 1.37 1.82 -11.78
CA ARG A 28 1.49 0.98 -10.59
C ARG A 28 2.94 0.85 -10.15
N ALA A 29 3.17 0.86 -8.85
CA ALA A 29 4.51 0.72 -8.29
C ALA A 29 4.46 -0.08 -6.98
N ALA A 30 5.41 -0.99 -6.80
CA ALA A 30 5.76 -1.54 -5.50
C ALA A 30 6.93 -0.70 -4.95
N PRO A 31 6.70 0.18 -3.95
CA PRO A 31 7.77 1.04 -3.48
C PRO A 31 8.79 0.23 -2.67
N CYS A 32 10.04 0.69 -2.68
CA CYS A 32 11.14 0.01 -2.00
C CYS A 32 11.09 0.29 -0.49
N TRP A 33 10.17 -0.36 0.21
CA TRP A 33 9.92 -0.17 1.64
C TRP A 33 11.16 -0.39 2.51
N GLY A 34 12.10 -1.23 2.05
CA GLY A 34 13.38 -1.47 2.73
C GLY A 34 14.16 -0.17 3.00
N LEU A 35 14.08 0.79 2.08
CA LEU A 35 14.80 2.07 2.12
C LEU A 35 14.09 3.14 2.96
N TRP A 36 12.89 2.86 3.47
CA TRP A 36 12.16 3.83 4.29
C TRP A 36 12.77 3.96 5.68
N SER A 37 12.68 5.16 6.26
CA SER A 37 13.07 5.40 7.64
C SER A 37 12.22 4.57 8.61
N ALA A 38 12.73 4.33 9.82
CA ALA A 38 12.00 3.60 10.85
C ALA A 38 10.66 4.28 11.21
N GLU A 39 10.64 5.61 11.23
CA GLU A 39 9.43 6.41 11.44
C GLU A 39 8.39 6.18 10.34
N MET A 40 8.81 6.25 9.06
CA MET A 40 7.90 6.02 7.93
C MET A 40 7.34 4.61 7.93
N LYS A 41 8.15 3.60 8.28
CA LYS A 41 7.72 2.20 8.36
C LYS A 41 6.62 1.99 9.41
N ARG A 42 6.62 2.76 10.50
CA ARG A 42 5.63 2.74 11.59
C ARG A 42 4.50 3.75 11.42
N THR A 43 4.55 4.57 10.38
CA THR A 43 3.48 5.53 10.11
C THR A 43 2.33 4.80 9.41
N PRO A 44 1.07 5.01 9.83
CA PRO A 44 -0.07 4.46 9.12
C PRO A 44 -0.06 4.84 7.64
N LEU A 45 -0.30 3.86 6.75
CA LEU A 45 -0.27 4.02 5.29
C LEU A 45 -1.19 5.16 4.83
N ARG A 46 -2.37 5.30 5.46
CA ARG A 46 -3.32 6.40 5.20
C ARG A 46 -2.75 7.80 5.44
N ARG A 47 -1.79 7.95 6.36
CA ARG A 47 -1.14 9.24 6.67
C ARG A 47 0.00 9.56 5.71
N ILE A 48 0.59 8.54 5.10
CA ILE A 48 1.67 8.70 4.12
C ILE A 48 1.09 9.00 2.73
N GLN A 49 -0.06 8.41 2.40
CA GLN A 49 -0.75 8.51 1.11
C GLN A 49 -0.88 9.95 0.56
N PRO A 50 -1.26 10.98 1.35
CA PRO A 50 -1.34 12.36 0.87
C PRO A 50 -0.02 12.98 0.43
N ARG A 51 1.11 12.44 0.93
CA ARG A 51 2.46 12.92 0.61
C ARG A 51 3.05 12.25 -0.63
N MET A 52 2.44 11.15 -1.11
CA MET A 52 2.93 10.42 -2.27
C MET A 52 2.52 11.11 -3.57
N VAL A 53 3.44 11.12 -4.55
CA VAL A 53 3.26 11.69 -5.89
C VAL A 53 3.58 10.64 -6.93
N CYS A 54 2.69 10.47 -7.92
CA CYS A 54 2.94 9.62 -9.07
C CYS A 54 4.03 10.23 -9.95
N GLN A 55 5.12 9.49 -10.16
CA GLN A 55 6.24 9.94 -11.00
C GLN A 55 5.88 10.03 -12.49
N GLN A 56 4.83 9.36 -12.94
CA GLN A 56 4.40 9.38 -14.34
C GLN A 56 3.49 10.57 -14.68
N CYS A 57 2.60 11.01 -13.77
CA CYS A 57 1.60 12.03 -14.07
C CYS A 57 1.50 13.18 -13.05
N GLY A 58 2.33 13.18 -12.00
CA GLY A 58 2.33 14.23 -10.97
C GLY A 58 1.13 14.23 -10.02
N LYS A 59 0.11 13.38 -10.24
CA LYS A 59 -1.04 13.26 -9.34
C LYS A 59 -0.62 12.72 -7.98
N ARG A 60 -1.23 13.25 -6.93
CA ARG A 60 -1.02 12.82 -5.54
C ARG A 60 -2.01 11.72 -5.15
N GLN A 61 -1.85 11.18 -3.95
CA GLN A 61 -2.85 10.33 -3.31
C GLN A 61 -3.14 9.04 -4.12
N PRO A 62 -2.13 8.18 -4.35
CA PRO A 62 -2.37 6.88 -4.96
C PRO A 62 -3.31 6.04 -4.09
N THR A 63 -3.97 5.08 -4.71
CA THR A 63 -4.59 3.96 -3.99
C THR A 63 -3.47 3.04 -3.51
N ILE A 64 -3.53 2.64 -2.24
CA ILE A 64 -2.63 1.66 -1.63
C ILE A 64 -3.39 0.34 -1.53
N VAL A 65 -2.79 -0.75 -1.97
CA VAL A 65 -3.39 -2.09 -1.96
C VAL A 65 -2.45 -3.04 -1.25
N ILE A 66 -2.97 -3.88 -0.36
CA ILE A 66 -2.25 -5.06 0.12
C ILE A 66 -2.83 -6.27 -0.58
N LEU A 67 -1.97 -6.95 -1.33
CA LEU A 67 -2.23 -8.20 -2.02
C LEU A 67 -1.65 -9.33 -1.19
N SER A 68 -2.40 -10.41 -1.00
CA SER A 68 -1.93 -11.61 -0.31
C SER A 68 -1.92 -12.79 -1.26
N TYR A 69 -0.79 -13.50 -1.32
CA TYR A 69 -0.70 -14.76 -2.05
C TYR A 69 -1.03 -15.92 -1.10
N THR A 70 -2.21 -16.51 -1.28
CA THR A 70 -2.67 -17.62 -0.43
C THR A 70 -3.40 -18.65 -1.28
N SER A 71 -3.14 -19.94 -1.03
CA SER A 71 -3.78 -21.06 -1.75
C SER A 71 -3.62 -20.97 -3.29
N GLY A 72 -2.45 -20.53 -3.77
CA GLY A 72 -2.15 -20.43 -5.20
C GLY A 72 -2.82 -19.25 -5.93
N ARG A 73 -3.42 -18.30 -5.20
CA ARG A 73 -4.10 -17.13 -5.80
C ARG A 73 -3.69 -15.84 -5.11
N ILE A 74 -3.61 -14.76 -5.90
CA ILE A 74 -3.45 -13.40 -5.41
C ILE A 74 -4.85 -12.81 -5.15
N ARG A 75 -5.03 -12.19 -3.98
CA ARG A 75 -6.25 -11.44 -3.65
C ARG A 75 -5.90 -10.13 -2.97
N THR A 76 -6.72 -9.11 -3.21
CA THR A 76 -6.72 -7.90 -2.40
C THR A 76 -7.27 -8.22 -1.02
N VAL A 77 -6.47 -8.03 0.01
CA VAL A 77 -6.88 -8.21 1.43
C VAL A 77 -7.10 -6.88 2.13
N TRP A 78 -6.61 -5.78 1.55
CA TRP A 78 -6.83 -4.43 2.04
C TRP A 78 -6.63 -3.40 0.94
N LYS A 79 -7.33 -2.28 1.04
CA LYS A 79 -7.25 -1.17 0.09
C LYS A 79 -7.52 0.15 0.81
N TRP A 80 -6.75 1.17 0.47
CA TRP A 80 -6.97 2.55 0.92
C TRP A 80 -6.84 3.55 -0.25
N PRO A 81 -7.78 4.49 -0.43
CA PRO A 81 -9.06 4.57 0.26
C PRO A 81 -9.93 3.33 -0.03
N PRO A 82 -10.83 2.94 0.88
CA PRO A 82 -11.78 1.87 0.61
C PRO A 82 -12.61 2.24 -0.64
N SER A 83 -12.89 1.26 -1.51
CA SER A 83 -13.81 1.49 -2.62
C SER A 83 -15.13 1.98 -2.05
N SER A 84 -15.63 3.10 -2.57
CA SER A 84 -16.99 3.57 -2.29
C SER A 84 -18.03 2.54 -2.71
#